data_AF-A0A7H0FXJ2-F1
#
_entry.id   AF-A0A7H0FXJ2-F1
#
_cell.length_a   1.000
_cell.length_b   1.000
_cell.length_c   1.000
_cell.angle_alpha   90.00
_cell.angle_beta   90.00
_cell.angle_gamma   90.00
#
_symmetry.space_group_name_H-M   'P 1'
#
loop_
_entity.id
_entity.type
_entity.pdbx_description
1 polymer ?
#
loop_
_entity_poly.entity_id
_entity_poly.type
_entity_poly.pdbx_seq_one_letter_code
_entity_poly.pdbx_strand_id
1 'polypeptide(L)'
;MKVELVRAWPRRFERINLELPADASVRAAVAMAGWGDDPEVVGYAVFGQRIDADAALHDGDRVELLRPLQADPKDARRQRVEERRRLPKK
;
A
#
# COMPACT_ATOMS: atom_id res chain seq x y z
N MET A 1 6.88 -10.58 17.01
CA MET A 1 6.70 -9.14 16.70
C MET A 1 5.34 -8.94 16.06
N LYS A 2 4.71 -7.78 16.28
CA LYS A 2 3.42 -7.40 15.75
C LYS A 2 3.62 -6.48 14.57
N VAL A 3 3.03 -6.81 13.43
CA VAL A 3 3.06 -5.97 12.23
C VAL A 3 1.65 -5.78 11.70
N GLU A 4 1.44 -4.70 10.96
CA GLU A 4 0.18 -4.39 10.28
C GLU A 4 0.38 -4.46 8.77
N LEU A 5 -0.50 -5.15 8.06
CA LEU A 5 -0.51 -5.15 6.59
C LEU A 5 -1.73 -4.38 6.10
N VAL A 6 -1.54 -3.53 5.08
CA VAL A 6 -2.59 -2.72 4.47
C VAL A 6 -2.55 -2.85 2.95
N ARG A 7 -3.74 -3.03 2.35
CA ARG A 7 -3.96 -2.86 0.90
C ARG A 7 -5.18 -1.98 0.66
N ALA A 8 -5.08 -1.07 -0.32
CA ALA A 8 -6.09 -0.04 -0.53
C ALA A 8 -6.52 0.10 -1.99
N TRP A 9 -7.76 0.56 -2.17
CA TRP A 9 -8.43 0.94 -3.41
C TRP A 9 -9.10 2.32 -3.21
N PRO A 10 -9.57 3.00 -4.27
CA PRO A 10 -10.11 4.36 -4.15
C PRO A 10 -11.20 4.58 -3.10
N ARG A 11 -11.94 3.54 -2.71
CA ARG A 11 -13.08 3.63 -1.77
C ARG A 11 -13.12 2.52 -0.73
N ARG A 12 -12.07 1.71 -0.61
CA ARG A 12 -12.00 0.63 0.37
C ARG A 12 -10.55 0.33 0.71
N PHE A 13 -10.32 -0.18 1.91
CA PHE A 13 -9.03 -0.75 2.29
C PHE A 13 -9.28 -1.99 3.13
N GLU A 14 -8.26 -2.84 3.18
CA GLU A 14 -8.20 -3.99 4.06
C GLU A 14 -6.95 -3.87 4.91
N ARG A 15 -7.07 -4.31 6.16
CA ARG A 15 -6.02 -4.22 7.16
C ARG A 15 -6.04 -5.46 8.04
N ILE A 16 -4.87 -6.02 8.31
CA ILE A 16 -4.70 -7.17 9.18
C ILE A 16 -3.49 -6.97 10.08
N ASN A 17 -3.61 -7.38 11.35
CA ASN A 17 -2.49 -7.43 12.28
C ASN A 17 -1.99 -8.87 12.36
N LEU A 18 -0.69 -9.06 12.25
CA LEU A 18 -0.04 -10.36 12.32
C LEU A 18 0.95 -10.40 13.48
N GLU A 19 1.07 -11.56 14.11
CA GLU A 19 2.19 -11.89 14.98
C GLU A 19 3.17 -12.78 14.22
N LEU A 20 4.40 -12.31 14.06
CA LEU A 20 5.45 -12.95 13.27
C LEU A 20 6.69 -13.24 14.12
N PRO A 21 7.54 -14.20 13.70
CA PRO A 21 8.92 -14.31 14.17
C PRO A 21 9.69 -12.99 14.00
N ALA A 22 10.68 -12.73 14.86
CA ALA A 22 11.39 -11.44 14.91
C ALA A 22 12.22 -11.11 13.66
N ASP A 23 12.46 -12.09 12.79
CA ASP A 23 13.27 -12.03 11.58
C ASP A 23 12.42 -12.23 10.31
N ALA A 24 11.08 -12.20 10.44
CA ALA A 24 10.21 -12.41 9.29
C ALA A 24 10.37 -11.29 8.26
N SER A 25 10.37 -11.67 6.97
CA SER A 25 10.42 -10.73 5.86
C SER A 25 9.04 -10.22 5.45
N VAL A 26 9.02 -9.17 4.63
CA VAL A 26 7.80 -8.67 3.98
C VAL A 26 7.06 -9.80 3.25
N ARG A 27 7.77 -10.64 2.49
CA ARG A 27 7.22 -11.79 1.76
C ARG A 27 6.56 -12.79 2.70
N ALA A 28 7.20 -13.11 3.82
CA ALA A 28 6.65 -14.04 4.80
C ALA A 28 5.34 -13.49 5.40
N ALA A 29 5.31 -12.19 5.73
CA ALA A 29 4.12 -11.53 6.25
C ALA A 29 2.96 -11.54 5.25
N VAL A 30 3.24 -11.20 3.98
CA VAL A 30 2.25 -11.20 2.88
C VAL A 30 1.72 -12.61 2.60
N ALA A 31 2.58 -13.61 2.64
CA ALA A 31 2.19 -15.02 2.49
C ALA A 31 1.28 -15.46 3.65
N MET A 32 1.62 -15.11 4.89
CA MET A 32 0.81 -15.43 6.06
C MET A 32 -0.57 -14.75 6.03
N ALA A 33 -0.67 -13.54 5.47
CA ALA A 33 -1.94 -12.86 5.24
C ALA A 33 -2.79 -13.47 4.12
N GLY A 34 -2.25 -14.41 3.33
CA GLY A 34 -2.91 -14.96 2.15
C GLY A 34 -3.03 -13.94 1.00
N TRP A 35 -2.14 -12.95 0.94
CA TRP A 35 -2.16 -11.87 -0.06
C TRP A 35 -1.05 -12.00 -1.12
N GLY A 36 -0.29 -13.09 -1.10
CA GLY A 36 0.84 -13.31 -2.02
C GLY A 36 0.47 -13.39 -3.50
N ASP A 37 -0.77 -13.76 -3.82
CA ASP A 37 -1.22 -13.97 -5.20
C ASP A 37 -2.02 -12.78 -5.77
N ASP A 38 -2.04 -11.62 -5.10
CA ASP A 38 -2.74 -10.43 -5.60
C ASP A 38 -1.99 -9.83 -6.82
N PRO A 39 -2.51 -9.97 -8.06
CA PRO A 39 -1.78 -9.63 -9.28
C PRO A 39 -1.64 -8.12 -9.50
N GLU A 40 -2.40 -7.31 -8.76
CA GLU A 40 -2.32 -5.84 -8.87
C GLU A 40 -1.21 -5.26 -7.98
N VAL A 41 -0.56 -6.07 -7.15
CA VAL A 41 0.53 -5.61 -6.28
C VAL A 41 1.82 -5.50 -7.09
N VAL A 42 2.40 -4.30 -7.11
CA VAL A 42 3.63 -4.00 -7.85
C VAL A 42 4.80 -3.61 -6.96
N GLY A 43 4.63 -3.70 -5.65
CA GLY A 43 5.69 -3.47 -4.68
C GLY A 43 5.16 -3.30 -3.27
N TYR A 44 6.10 -3.06 -2.36
CA TYR A 44 5.82 -2.94 -0.93
C TYR A 44 6.43 -1.64 -0.39
N ALA A 45 5.85 -1.15 0.68
CA ALA A 45 6.41 -0.07 1.47
C ALA A 45 6.22 -0.33 2.96
N VAL A 46 7.10 0.24 3.78
CA VAL A 46 6.89 0.40 5.22
C VAL A 46 6.76 1.89 5.50
N PHE A 47 5.63 2.30 6.08
CA PHE A 47 5.31 3.71 6.35
C PHE A 47 5.59 4.66 5.17
N GLY A 48 5.16 4.28 3.96
CA GLY A 48 5.34 5.06 2.73
C GLY A 48 6.75 5.01 2.11
N GLN A 49 7.72 4.33 2.72
CA GLN A 49 9.05 4.11 2.16
C GLN A 49 9.10 2.75 1.44
N ARG A 50 9.49 2.74 0.15
CA ARG A 50 9.61 1.50 -0.62
C ARG A 50 10.62 0.55 0.00
N ILE A 51 10.27 -0.74 -0.03
CA ILE A 51 11.09 -1.82 0.51
C ILE A 51 10.99 -3.07 -0.37
N ASP A 52 12.06 -3.86 -0.37
CA ASP A 52 12.08 -5.16 -1.06
C ASP A 52 11.26 -6.21 -0.33
N ALA A 53 10.74 -7.18 -1.08
CA ALA A 53 9.94 -8.28 -0.54
C ALA A 53 10.72 -9.15 0.46
N ASP A 54 12.05 -9.19 0.34
CA ASP A 54 12.91 -10.03 1.19
C ASP A 54 13.52 -9.26 2.37
N ALA A 55 13.18 -7.97 2.52
CA ALA A 55 13.65 -7.18 3.65
C ALA A 55 13.02 -7.66 4.97
N ALA A 56 13.82 -7.62 6.03
CA ALA A 56 13.38 -7.93 7.40
C ALA A 56 12.42 -6.86 7.93
N LEU A 57 11.37 -7.30 8.62
CA LEU A 57 10.42 -6.43 9.31
C LEU A 57 10.84 -6.23 10.77
N HIS A 58 10.33 -5.15 11.35
CA HIS A 58 10.50 -4.80 12.76
C HIS A 58 9.13 -4.76 13.46
N ASP A 59 9.18 -4.84 14.80
CA ASP A 59 7.97 -4.71 15.62
C ASP A 59 7.31 -3.34 15.41
N GLY A 60 6.01 -3.34 15.15
CA GLY A 60 5.20 -2.16 14.87
C GLY A 60 5.18 -1.72 13.41
N ASP A 61 5.92 -2.39 12.50
CA ASP A 61 5.93 -2.01 11.09
C ASP A 61 4.53 -2.12 10.47
N ARG A 62 4.18 -1.11 9.67
CA ARG A 62 3.04 -1.16 8.75
C ARG A 62 3.52 -1.38 7.32
N VAL A 63 3.25 -2.57 6.81
CA VAL A 63 3.52 -2.96 5.43
C VAL A 63 2.35 -2.58 4.53
N GLU A 64 2.65 -1.85 3.47
CA GLU A 64 1.68 -1.32 2.50
C GLU A 64 1.88 -2.01 1.15
N LEU A 65 0.84 -2.67 0.64
CA LEU A 65 0.86 -3.32 -0.67
C LEU A 65 0.52 -2.27 -1.75
N LEU A 66 1.51 -1.93 -2.56
CA LEU A 66 1.44 -0.86 -3.54
C LEU A 66 0.80 -1.34 -4.84
N ARG A 67 -0.02 -0.48 -5.45
CA ARG A 67 -0.65 -0.69 -6.77
C ARG A 67 -0.09 0.31 -7.80
N PRO A 68 -0.22 0.03 -9.12
CA PRO A 68 0.18 0.96 -10.16
C PRO A 68 -0.53 2.30 -10.04
N LEU A 69 0.15 3.37 -10.44
CA LEU A 69 -0.51 4.66 -10.63
C LEU A 69 -1.43 4.59 -11.86
N GLN A 70 -2.68 5.00 -11.70
CA GLN A 70 -3.67 5.02 -12.80
C GLN A 70 -3.42 6.15 -13.81
N ALA A 71 -2.77 7.22 -13.35
CA ALA A 71 -2.38 8.37 -14.15
C ALA A 71 -1.12 8.99 -13.56
N ASP A 72 -0.37 9.72 -14.39
CA ASP A 72 0.75 10.52 -13.89
C ASP A 72 0.23 11.51 -12.82
N PRO A 73 0.91 11.65 -11.67
CA PRO A 73 0.44 12.52 -10.59
C PRO A 73 0.25 13.98 -11.01
N LYS A 74 1.05 14.50 -11.97
CA LYS A 74 0.91 15.87 -12.49
C LYS A 74 -0.33 15.99 -13.35
N ASP A 75 -0.60 15.02 -14.21
CA ASP A 75 -1.80 15.01 -15.04
C ASP A 75 -3.06 14.85 -14.20
N ALA A 76 -3.05 13.92 -13.23
CA ALA A 76 -4.16 13.75 -12.30
C ALA A 76 -4.42 15.04 -11.50
N ARG A 77 -3.35 15.75 -11.08
CA ARG A 77 -3.47 17.06 -10.44
C ARG A 77 -4.07 18.10 -11.39
N ARG A 78 -3.63 18.15 -12.65
CA ARG A 78 -4.13 19.09 -13.66
C ARG A 78 -5.62 18.89 -13.90
N GLN A 79 -6.05 17.64 -14.06
CA GLN A 79 -7.46 17.27 -14.23
C GLN A 79 -8.31 17.72 -13.05
N ARG A 80 -7.89 17.47 -11.81
CA ARG A 80 -8.61 17.91 -10.60
C ARG A 80 -8.78 19.43 -10.51
N VAL A 81 -7.79 20.21 -10.95
CA VAL A 81 -7.88 21.68 -10.98
C VAL A 81 -8.87 22.15 -12.04
N GLU A 82 -8.83 21.57 -13.24
CA GLU A 82 -9.74 21.90 -14.33
C GLU A 82 -11.19 21.53 -14.01
N GLU A 83 -11.44 20.36 -13.42
CA GLU A 83 -12.76 19.98 -12.91
C GLU A 83 -13.29 20.98 -11.88
N ARG A 84 -12.44 21.42 -10.94
CA ARG A 84 -12.82 22.41 -9.94
C ARG A 84 -13.15 23.78 -10.55
N ARG A 85 -12.54 24.14 -11.68
CA ARG A 85 -12.85 25.38 -12.43
C ARG A 85 -14.18 25.28 -13.20
N ARG A 86 -14.57 24.08 -13.64
CA ARG A 86 -15.82 23.82 -14.37
C ARG A 86 -17.05 23.76 -13.46
N LEU A 87 -16.87 23.46 -12.17
CA LEU A 87 -17.96 23.47 -11.21
C LEU A 87 -18.51 24.91 -11.04
N PRO A 88 -19.83 25.13 -11.15
CA PRO A 88 -20.42 26.45 -10.96
C PRO A 88 -20.15 26.92 -9.52
N LYS A 89 -19.75 28.20 -9.37
CA LYS A 89 -19.62 28.81 -8.05
C LYS A 89 -21.00 28.86 -7.39
N LYS A 90 -21.10 28.33 -6.16
CA LYS A 90 -22.27 28.51 -5.29
C LYS A 90 -22.41 29.98 -4.89
#